data_AF-A0A7X6JP05-F1
#
_entry.id   AF-A0A7X6JP05-F1
#
_cell.length_a   1.000
_cell.length_b   1.000
_cell.length_c   1.000
_cell.angle_alpha   90.00
_cell.angle_beta   90.00
_cell.angle_gamma   90.00
#
_symmetry.space_group_name_H-M   'P 1'
#
loop_
_entity.id
_entity.type
_entity.pdbx_description
1 polymer ?
#
loop_
_entity_poly.entity_id
_entity_poly.type
_entity_poly.pdbx_seq_one_letter_code
_entity_poly.pdbx_strand_id
1 'polypeptide(L)'
;MNRFALAPAVLALSFFTANANANIDQLKGLLGTKKAESTVTTSSLTDIATSAASSIDLGSLVSSVAGNLNVSDTQSQGGIASIMNYVQGNLSGADYAQLANSIPGIESLLENVPSLSSNSAASSSSSLSGLLNKASEYSSTLKSVNDLKQQFEALGLSTDMIASFVTQISSYLNVNADEETQALFKSGLDNLLTAL
;
A
#
# COMPACT_ATOMS: atom_id res chain seq x y z
N MET A 1 -26.22 -58.69 12.81
CA MET A 1 -25.10 -58.42 11.89
C MET A 1 -24.12 -57.44 12.53
N ASN A 2 -22.87 -57.88 12.68
CA ASN A 2 -21.58 -57.15 12.74
C ASN A 2 -21.56 -55.75 13.41
N ARG A 3 -21.35 -55.64 14.73
CA ARG A 3 -20.09 -55.24 15.42
C ARG A 3 -19.01 -54.55 14.57
N PHE A 4 -18.62 -53.33 14.96
CA PHE A 4 -17.23 -52.88 15.17
C PHE A 4 -17.20 -51.53 15.93
N ALA A 5 -16.45 -51.50 17.02
CA ALA A 5 -16.04 -50.31 17.77
C ALA A 5 -14.83 -49.66 17.10
N LEU A 6 -14.64 -48.35 17.23
CA LEU A 6 -13.29 -47.76 17.20
C LEU A 6 -13.25 -46.33 17.78
N ALA A 7 -12.49 -46.15 18.85
CA ALA A 7 -11.94 -44.87 19.28
C ALA A 7 -10.84 -44.40 18.32
N PRO A 8 -10.44 -43.13 18.36
CA PRO A 8 -9.05 -42.85 18.77
C PRO A 8 -9.01 -41.65 19.74
N ALA A 9 -8.36 -41.74 20.89
CA ALA A 9 -6.91 -41.80 21.10
C ALA A 9 -6.22 -40.45 20.84
N VAL A 10 -5.96 -39.78 21.97
CA VAL A 10 -4.98 -38.74 22.26
C VAL A 10 -3.70 -38.84 21.42
N LEU A 11 -3.18 -37.71 20.92
CA LEU A 11 -1.74 -37.50 20.92
C LEU A 11 -1.39 -36.01 20.85
N ALA A 12 -0.85 -35.51 21.97
CA ALA A 12 -0.15 -34.23 22.04
C ALA A 12 1.10 -34.30 21.15
N LEU A 13 1.26 -33.33 20.25
CA LEU A 13 2.50 -33.15 19.50
C LEU A 13 3.32 -32.05 20.16
N SER A 14 4.32 -32.48 20.93
CA SER A 14 5.44 -31.65 21.38
C SER A 14 6.26 -31.20 20.18
N PHE A 15 6.49 -29.89 20.07
CA PHE A 15 7.43 -29.32 19.11
C PHE A 15 8.86 -29.68 19.52
N PHE A 16 9.53 -30.54 18.75
CA PHE A 16 10.98 -30.68 18.77
C PHE A 16 11.59 -29.63 17.82
N THR A 17 12.44 -28.76 18.34
CA THR A 17 13.30 -27.90 17.51
C THR A 17 14.53 -28.71 17.09
N ALA A 18 14.53 -29.21 15.86
CA ALA A 18 15.71 -29.82 15.25
C ALA A 18 16.44 -28.76 14.40
N ASN A 19 17.54 -28.23 14.95
CA ASN A 19 18.53 -27.47 14.18
C ASN A 19 19.33 -28.46 13.32
N ALA A 20 18.96 -28.59 12.04
CA ALA A 20 19.67 -29.45 11.10
C ALA A 20 20.55 -28.59 10.16
N ASN A 21 21.82 -28.40 10.54
CA ASN A 21 22.84 -28.05 9.57
C ASN A 21 23.30 -29.35 8.88
N ALA A 22 22.54 -29.75 7.85
CA ALA A 22 22.78 -30.99 7.12
C ALA A 22 23.91 -30.80 6.09
N ASN A 23 25.00 -31.51 6.32
CA ASN A 23 26.18 -31.55 5.47
C ASN A 23 25.84 -32.31 4.16
N ILE A 24 25.74 -31.58 3.04
CA ILE A 24 25.33 -32.07 1.70
C ILE A 24 26.25 -33.17 1.15
N ASP A 25 27.45 -33.36 1.72
CA ASP A 25 28.46 -34.28 1.21
C ASP A 25 28.10 -35.77 1.36
N GLN A 26 27.28 -36.14 2.35
CA GLN A 26 26.86 -37.53 2.59
C GLN A 26 25.82 -38.05 1.58
N LEU A 27 25.15 -37.16 0.83
CA LEU A 27 24.14 -37.52 -0.17
C LEU A 27 24.74 -37.85 -1.54
N LYS A 28 26.01 -37.51 -1.77
CA LYS A 28 26.69 -37.71 -3.06
C LYS A 28 27.15 -39.16 -3.28
N GLY A 29 27.23 -39.97 -2.22
CA GLY A 29 27.63 -41.38 -2.30
C GLY A 29 26.52 -42.35 -2.71
N LEU A 30 25.25 -41.93 -2.67
CA LEU A 30 24.10 -42.83 -2.87
C LEU A 30 23.58 -42.86 -4.32
N LEU A 31 23.97 -41.91 -5.17
CA LEU A 31 23.37 -41.72 -6.50
C LEU A 31 24.20 -42.35 -7.64
N GLY A 32 24.78 -43.51 -7.35
CA GLY A 32 25.47 -44.36 -8.33
C GLY A 32 24.54 -44.82 -9.46
N THR A 33 24.81 -44.31 -10.66
CA THR A 33 24.70 -44.98 -11.96
C THR A 33 23.40 -45.74 -12.27
N LYS A 34 22.41 -45.06 -12.89
CA LYS A 34 21.59 -45.70 -13.94
C LYS A 34 20.96 -44.69 -14.89
N LYS A 35 21.33 -44.81 -16.16
CA LYS A 35 20.76 -44.18 -17.35
C LYS A 35 19.28 -44.56 -17.49
N ALA A 36 18.38 -43.58 -17.33
CA ALA A 36 17.06 -43.57 -17.98
C ALA A 36 16.46 -42.15 -17.92
N GLU A 37 16.01 -41.72 -19.08
CA GLU A 37 15.33 -40.48 -19.44
C GLU A 37 14.09 -40.20 -18.58
N SER A 38 14.02 -39.02 -17.95
CA SER A 38 12.76 -38.35 -17.64
C SER A 38 13.04 -36.89 -17.31
N THR A 39 12.75 -36.02 -18.28
CA THR A 39 12.53 -34.59 -18.13
C THR A 39 11.61 -34.35 -16.93
N VAL A 40 12.15 -33.82 -15.82
CA VAL A 40 11.35 -33.31 -14.71
C VAL A 40 11.73 -31.86 -14.51
N THR A 41 10.86 -31.04 -15.10
CA THR A 41 10.67 -29.61 -14.99
C THR A 41 10.97 -29.11 -13.57
N THR A 42 12.10 -28.44 -13.40
CA THR A 42 12.54 -27.70 -12.20
C THR A 42 11.75 -26.41 -11.97
N SER A 43 10.57 -26.25 -12.57
CA SER A 43 9.78 -25.02 -12.52
C SER A 43 8.83 -24.95 -11.33
N SER A 44 8.79 -25.92 -10.42
CA SER A 44 7.75 -25.98 -9.38
C SER A 44 8.23 -25.69 -7.94
N LEU A 45 9.47 -25.22 -7.75
CA LEU A 45 9.98 -24.81 -6.42
C LEU A 45 10.33 -23.32 -6.31
N THR A 46 10.35 -22.57 -7.41
CA THR A 46 10.50 -21.11 -7.38
C THR A 46 9.16 -20.41 -7.12
N ASP A 47 8.03 -21.05 -7.44
CA ASP A 47 6.69 -20.48 -7.26
C ASP A 47 6.14 -20.55 -5.82
N ILE A 48 6.81 -21.24 -4.89
CA ILE A 48 6.34 -21.38 -3.50
C ILE A 48 7.03 -20.37 -2.54
N ALA A 49 8.05 -19.65 -3.03
CA ALA A 49 8.69 -18.54 -2.31
C ALA A 49 8.23 -17.15 -2.82
N THR A 50 7.18 -17.10 -3.66
CA THR A 50 6.67 -15.86 -4.28
C THR A 50 5.15 -15.71 -4.13
N SER A 51 4.60 -16.13 -2.99
CA SER A 51 3.16 -15.94 -2.69
C SER A 51 2.89 -15.68 -1.22
N ALA A 52 3.70 -14.79 -0.66
CA ALA A 52 3.24 -13.79 0.31
C ALA A 52 3.57 -12.42 -0.28
N ALA A 53 3.12 -12.16 -1.51
CA ALA A 53 3.02 -10.78 -1.96
C ALA A 53 1.96 -10.15 -1.05
N SER A 54 2.42 -9.35 -0.09
CA SER A 54 1.56 -8.43 0.63
C SER A 54 0.91 -7.53 -0.41
N SER A 55 -0.27 -7.92 -0.88
CA SER A 55 -1.01 -7.16 -1.87
C SER A 55 -1.76 -6.08 -1.12
N ILE A 56 -1.49 -4.82 -1.46
CA ILE A 56 -2.18 -3.69 -0.88
C ILE A 56 -3.66 -3.78 -1.23
N ASP A 57 -4.50 -4.01 -0.22
CA ASP A 57 -5.95 -3.98 -0.37
C ASP A 57 -6.47 -2.56 -0.09
N LEU A 58 -6.95 -1.88 -1.13
CA LEU A 58 -7.42 -0.50 -1.03
C LEU A 58 -8.69 -0.38 -0.18
N GLY A 59 -9.57 -1.39 -0.18
CA GLY A 59 -10.77 -1.39 0.65
C GLY A 59 -10.45 -1.42 2.14
N SER A 60 -9.49 -2.26 2.53
CA SER A 60 -8.98 -2.35 3.90
C SER A 60 -8.24 -1.08 4.32
N LEU A 61 -7.49 -0.45 3.41
CA LEU A 61 -6.88 0.85 3.66
C LEU A 61 -7.95 1.93 3.95
N VAL A 62 -8.98 2.01 3.10
CA VAL A 62 -10.11 2.94 3.28
C VAL A 62 -10.79 2.70 4.63
N SER A 63 -11.19 1.46 4.92
CA SER A 63 -11.87 1.13 6.17
C SER A 63 -10.98 1.41 7.40
N SER A 64 -9.68 1.13 7.30
CA SER A 64 -8.72 1.41 8.38
C SER A 64 -8.58 2.92 8.63
N VAL A 65 -8.43 3.73 7.58
CA VAL A 65 -8.33 5.18 7.71
C VAL A 65 -9.64 5.77 8.25
N ALA A 66 -10.79 5.33 7.71
CA ALA A 66 -12.12 5.75 8.16
C ALA A 66 -12.33 5.49 9.66
N GLY A 67 -12.05 4.25 10.10
CA GLY A 67 -12.22 3.85 11.49
C GLY A 67 -11.25 4.56 12.44
N ASN A 68 -9.98 4.68 12.08
CA ASN A 68 -8.96 5.30 12.96
C ASN A 68 -9.12 6.82 13.09
N LEU A 69 -9.58 7.50 12.04
CA LEU A 69 -9.76 8.96 12.04
C LEU A 69 -11.20 9.38 12.33
N ASN A 70 -12.11 8.42 12.53
CA ASN A 70 -13.54 8.64 12.78
C ASN A 70 -14.18 9.53 11.69
N VAL A 71 -13.92 9.17 10.43
CA VAL A 71 -14.50 9.81 9.23
C VAL A 71 -15.34 8.79 8.45
N SER A 72 -16.18 9.25 7.51
CA SER A 72 -16.94 8.34 6.65
C SER A 72 -16.06 7.62 5.64
N ASP A 73 -16.49 6.45 5.13
CA ASP A 73 -15.77 5.72 4.07
C ASP A 73 -15.57 6.58 2.82
N THR A 74 -16.56 7.39 2.43
CA THR A 74 -16.46 8.32 1.30
C THR A 74 -15.39 9.38 1.52
N GLN A 75 -15.31 9.95 2.73
CA GLN A 75 -14.26 10.92 3.09
C GLN A 75 -12.88 10.26 3.14
N SER A 76 -12.81 9.03 3.64
CA SER A 76 -11.58 8.26 3.66
C SER A 76 -11.08 7.97 2.25
N GLN A 77 -11.94 7.42 1.39
CA GLN A 77 -11.64 7.12 0.00
C GLN A 77 -11.22 8.37 -0.78
N GLY A 78 -11.96 9.46 -0.68
CA GLY A 78 -11.61 10.73 -1.31
C GLY A 78 -10.31 11.34 -0.77
N GLY A 79 -10.07 11.25 0.55
CA GLY A 79 -8.85 11.76 1.18
C GLY A 79 -7.60 10.96 0.77
N ILE A 80 -7.71 9.62 0.72
CA ILE A 80 -6.64 8.74 0.22
C ILE A 80 -6.41 9.01 -1.27
N ALA A 81 -7.46 9.14 -2.08
CA ALA A 81 -7.34 9.47 -3.49
C ALA A 81 -6.64 10.83 -3.70
N SER A 82 -6.99 11.84 -2.92
CA SER A 82 -6.37 13.18 -2.97
C SER A 82 -4.88 13.13 -2.63
N ILE A 83 -4.50 12.39 -1.59
CA ILE A 83 -3.08 12.20 -1.22
C ILE A 83 -2.34 11.43 -2.30
N MET A 84 -2.94 10.38 -2.85
CA MET A 84 -2.30 9.59 -3.90
C MET A 84 -2.13 10.38 -5.20
N ASN A 85 -3.08 11.28 -5.51
CA ASN A 85 -2.96 12.22 -6.62
C ASN A 85 -1.82 13.22 -6.40
N TYR A 86 -1.68 13.72 -5.16
CA TYR A 86 -0.52 14.55 -4.80
C TYR A 86 0.79 13.80 -5.00
N VAL A 87 0.89 12.56 -4.50
CA VAL A 87 2.07 11.70 -4.64
C VAL A 87 2.40 11.47 -6.12
N GLN A 88 1.41 11.13 -6.94
CA GLN A 88 1.57 10.96 -8.39
C GLN A 88 2.17 12.21 -9.05
N GLY A 89 1.67 13.40 -8.72
CA GLY A 89 2.15 14.66 -9.29
C GLY A 89 3.56 15.07 -8.84
N ASN A 90 4.12 14.43 -7.80
CA ASN A 90 5.44 14.72 -7.25
C ASN A 90 6.49 13.64 -7.56
N LEU A 91 6.09 12.53 -8.18
CA LEU A 91 6.99 11.46 -8.61
C LEU A 91 7.34 11.59 -10.10
N SER A 92 8.47 11.00 -10.49
CA SER A 92 8.78 10.79 -11.91
C SER A 92 7.78 9.79 -12.50
N GLY A 93 7.57 9.82 -13.82
CA GLY A 93 6.65 8.86 -14.48
C GLY A 93 7.05 7.39 -14.25
N ALA A 94 8.35 7.09 -14.18
CA ALA A 94 8.85 5.74 -13.87
C ALA A 94 8.58 5.34 -12.41
N ASP A 95 8.87 6.24 -11.47
CA ASP A 95 8.66 6.05 -10.02
C ASP A 95 7.17 5.83 -9.71
N TYR A 96 6.30 6.63 -10.33
CA TYR A 96 4.86 6.45 -10.19
C TYR A 96 4.37 5.14 -10.81
N ALA A 97 4.87 4.76 -11.99
CA ALA A 97 4.49 3.49 -12.60
C ALA A 97 4.85 2.30 -11.70
N GLN A 98 6.01 2.37 -11.03
CA GLN A 98 6.42 1.37 -10.07
C GLN A 98 5.50 1.34 -8.84
N LEU A 99 5.18 2.50 -8.27
CA LEU A 99 4.21 2.63 -7.17
C LEU A 99 2.84 2.04 -7.56
N ALA A 100 2.35 2.36 -8.75
CA ALA A 100 1.05 1.94 -9.24
C ALA A 100 0.97 0.42 -9.49
N ASN A 101 2.07 -0.20 -9.95
CA ASN A 101 2.15 -1.65 -10.11
C ASN A 101 2.03 -2.39 -8.77
N SER A 102 2.52 -1.81 -7.68
CA SER A 102 2.44 -2.38 -6.33
C SER A 102 1.09 -2.17 -5.65
N ILE A 103 0.27 -1.23 -6.15
CA ILE A 103 -1.04 -0.88 -5.57
C ILE A 103 -2.15 -1.19 -6.58
N PRO A 104 -2.69 -2.43 -6.60
CA PRO A 104 -3.77 -2.79 -7.51
C PRO A 104 -4.99 -1.87 -7.33
N GLY A 105 -5.48 -1.31 -8.44
CA GLY A 105 -6.68 -0.46 -8.44
C GLY A 105 -6.45 1.02 -8.10
N ILE A 106 -5.19 1.46 -7.97
CA ILE A 106 -4.85 2.86 -7.70
C ILE A 106 -5.45 3.84 -8.73
N GLU A 107 -5.52 3.46 -10.01
CA GLU A 107 -6.11 4.30 -11.06
C GLU A 107 -7.60 4.55 -10.79
N SER A 108 -8.34 3.53 -10.37
CA SER A 108 -9.76 3.67 -10.03
C SER A 108 -9.97 4.43 -8.72
N LEU A 109 -9.03 4.30 -7.77
CA LEU A 109 -9.03 5.15 -6.58
C LEU A 109 -8.91 6.62 -6.98
N LEU A 110 -8.02 6.97 -7.92
CA LEU A 110 -7.80 8.35 -8.37
C LEU A 110 -9.02 8.97 -9.06
N GLU A 111 -9.95 8.18 -9.58
CA GLU A 111 -11.25 8.68 -10.07
C GLU A 111 -12.11 9.28 -8.94
N ASN A 112 -11.79 8.98 -7.68
CA ASN A 112 -12.46 9.52 -6.49
C ASN A 112 -11.79 10.79 -5.94
N VAL A 113 -10.83 11.35 -6.67
CA VAL A 113 -10.26 12.67 -6.37
C VAL A 113 -11.39 13.72 -6.42
N PRO A 114 -11.61 14.51 -5.35
CA PRO A 114 -12.60 15.57 -5.36
C PRO A 114 -12.30 16.59 -6.46
N SER A 115 -13.28 16.83 -7.33
CA SER A 115 -13.14 17.85 -8.36
C SER A 115 -13.02 19.23 -7.74
N LEU A 116 -11.91 19.91 -8.00
CA LEU A 116 -11.70 21.31 -7.69
C LEU A 116 -12.47 22.18 -8.67
N SER A 117 -13.78 22.28 -8.48
CA SER A 117 -14.56 23.30 -9.21
C SER A 117 -14.03 24.68 -8.79
N SER A 118 -13.87 25.59 -9.75
CA SER A 118 -13.34 26.95 -9.50
C SER A 118 -14.12 27.77 -8.47
N ASN A 119 -15.26 27.24 -7.99
CA ASN A 119 -16.15 27.83 -7.01
C ASN A 119 -15.88 27.38 -5.55
N SER A 120 -15.06 26.35 -5.31
CA SER A 120 -14.74 25.87 -3.95
C SER A 120 -13.67 26.70 -3.24
N ALA A 121 -12.95 27.56 -3.96
CA ALA A 121 -11.96 28.50 -3.42
C ALA A 121 -12.58 29.68 -2.63
N ALA A 122 -13.90 29.75 -2.51
CA ALA A 122 -14.62 30.93 -2.02
C ALA A 122 -14.93 30.91 -0.51
N SER A 123 -14.70 29.83 0.22
CA SER A 123 -15.18 29.72 1.62
C SER A 123 -14.17 30.11 2.71
N SER A 124 -12.92 30.43 2.38
CA SER A 124 -11.92 30.86 3.36
C SER A 124 -11.33 32.23 3.01
N SER A 125 -11.90 33.28 3.63
CA SER A 125 -11.33 34.64 3.80
C SER A 125 -10.58 35.25 2.59
N SER A 126 -11.34 36.03 1.83
CA SER A 126 -11.11 36.71 0.53
C SER A 126 -9.78 37.45 0.24
N SER A 127 -8.77 37.41 1.10
CA SER A 127 -7.47 38.09 0.85
C SER A 127 -6.29 37.12 0.79
N LEU A 128 -6.21 36.14 1.69
CA LEU A 128 -5.10 35.19 1.74
C LEU A 128 -5.21 34.11 0.66
N SER A 129 -6.43 33.66 0.35
CA SER A 129 -6.67 32.72 -0.75
C SER A 129 -6.26 33.34 -2.11
N GLY A 130 -6.54 34.63 -2.33
CA GLY A 130 -6.11 35.34 -3.54
C GLY A 130 -4.59 35.44 -3.69
N LEU A 131 -3.86 35.65 -2.59
CA LEU A 131 -2.40 35.67 -2.60
C LEU A 131 -1.80 34.27 -2.80
N LEU A 132 -2.37 33.24 -2.17
CA LEU A 132 -1.92 31.85 -2.33
C LEU A 132 -2.17 31.34 -3.75
N ASN A 133 -3.31 31.68 -4.37
CA ASN A 133 -3.57 31.37 -5.77
C ASN A 133 -2.55 32.05 -6.68
N LYS A 134 -2.21 33.32 -6.42
CA LYS A 134 -1.17 34.02 -7.18
C LYS A 134 0.22 33.42 -6.96
N ALA A 135 0.56 32.98 -5.75
CA ALA A 135 1.81 32.29 -5.45
C ALA A 135 1.90 30.89 -6.12
N SER A 136 0.77 30.20 -6.24
CA SER A 136 0.65 28.90 -6.92
C SER A 136 0.92 29.01 -8.44
N GLU A 137 0.79 30.19 -9.04
CA GLU A 137 1.22 30.44 -10.43
C GLU A 137 2.74 30.38 -10.61
N TYR A 138 3.52 30.51 -9.52
CA TYR A 138 4.98 30.54 -9.57
C TYR A 138 5.63 29.21 -9.15
N SER A 139 4.88 28.29 -8.53
CA SER A 139 5.42 27.00 -8.07
C SER A 139 4.38 25.88 -8.19
N SER A 140 4.73 24.86 -8.97
CA SER A 140 3.95 23.62 -9.09
C SER A 140 3.78 22.91 -7.74
N THR A 141 4.77 22.96 -6.86
CA THR A 141 4.73 22.37 -5.52
C THR A 141 3.72 23.09 -4.62
N LEU A 142 3.74 24.43 -4.60
CA LEU A 142 2.76 25.19 -3.82
C LEU A 142 1.34 25.01 -4.36
N LYS A 143 1.21 24.91 -5.69
CA LYS A 143 -0.05 24.59 -6.35
C LYS A 143 -0.59 23.22 -5.91
N SER A 144 0.24 22.16 -5.95
CA SER A 144 -0.21 20.81 -5.58
C SER A 144 -0.60 20.72 -4.11
N VAL A 145 0.12 21.41 -3.21
CA VAL A 145 -0.25 21.49 -1.78
C VAL A 145 -1.58 22.24 -1.62
N ASN A 146 -1.77 23.36 -2.30
CA ASN A 146 -3.03 24.11 -2.26
C ASN A 146 -4.21 23.31 -2.84
N ASP A 147 -3.99 22.61 -3.94
CA ASP A 147 -4.98 21.74 -4.57
C ASP A 147 -5.36 20.58 -3.62
N LEU A 148 -4.40 19.97 -2.92
CA LEU A 148 -4.66 18.94 -1.90
C LEU A 148 -5.52 19.49 -0.75
N LYS A 149 -5.20 20.69 -0.24
CA LYS A 149 -5.98 21.33 0.82
C LYS A 149 -7.42 21.58 0.40
N GLN A 150 -7.63 22.13 -0.80
CA GLN A 150 -8.97 22.37 -1.32
C GLN A 150 -9.75 21.06 -1.56
N GLN A 151 -9.08 19.97 -1.93
CA GLN A 151 -9.72 18.65 -2.05
C GLN A 151 -10.23 18.15 -0.69
N PHE A 152 -9.45 18.31 0.37
CA PHE A 152 -9.87 17.98 1.74
C PHE A 152 -11.05 18.86 2.19
N GLU A 153 -11.00 20.17 1.94
CA GLU A 153 -12.13 21.07 2.24
C GLU A 153 -13.40 20.69 1.46
N ALA A 154 -13.27 20.28 0.19
CA ALA A 154 -14.39 19.81 -0.63
C ALA A 154 -15.03 18.51 -0.10
N LEU A 155 -14.26 17.69 0.63
CA LEU A 155 -14.73 16.50 1.36
C LEU A 155 -15.33 16.85 2.74
N GLY A 156 -15.36 18.13 3.12
CA GLY A 156 -15.75 18.57 4.45
C GLY A 156 -14.76 18.14 5.54
N LEU A 157 -13.50 17.88 5.18
CA LEU A 157 -12.42 17.54 6.11
C LEU A 157 -11.58 18.78 6.43
N SER A 158 -11.05 18.87 7.65
CA SER A 158 -10.07 19.90 7.97
C SER A 158 -8.74 19.62 7.26
N THR A 159 -8.04 20.66 6.82
CA THR A 159 -6.70 20.54 6.24
C THR A 159 -5.67 20.01 7.24
N ASP A 160 -5.91 20.18 8.55
CA ASP A 160 -5.03 19.61 9.59
C ASP A 160 -5.05 18.07 9.59
N MET A 161 -6.11 17.46 9.07
CA MET A 161 -6.22 16.00 8.99
C MET A 161 -5.32 15.39 7.91
N ILE A 162 -4.77 16.19 6.98
CA ILE A 162 -3.87 15.69 5.91
C ILE A 162 -2.70 14.92 6.52
N ALA A 163 -2.05 15.47 7.56
CA ALA A 163 -0.94 14.80 8.24
C ALA A 163 -1.37 13.48 8.90
N SER A 164 -2.57 13.44 9.50
CA SER A 164 -3.11 12.22 10.09
C SER A 164 -3.42 11.17 9.02
N PHE A 165 -4.02 11.55 7.89
CA PHE A 165 -4.25 10.64 6.77
C PHE A 165 -2.95 10.07 6.21
N VAL A 166 -1.94 10.93 5.96
CA VAL A 166 -0.61 10.49 5.52
C VAL A 166 0.00 9.49 6.50
N THR A 167 -0.13 9.73 7.80
CA THR A 167 0.35 8.82 8.84
C THR A 167 -0.36 7.47 8.78
N GLN A 168 -1.69 7.45 8.63
CA GLN A 168 -2.46 6.21 8.55
C GLN A 168 -2.16 5.42 7.27
N ILE A 169 -2.01 6.09 6.13
CA ILE A 169 -1.61 5.45 4.87
C ILE A 169 -0.19 4.87 5.02
N SER A 170 0.76 5.64 5.53
CA SER A 170 2.13 5.16 5.78
C SER A 170 2.15 3.96 6.72
N SER A 171 1.39 4.00 7.81
CA SER A 171 1.30 2.87 8.75
C SER A 171 0.73 1.62 8.10
N TYR A 172 -0.24 1.78 7.20
CA TYR A 172 -0.79 0.65 6.46
C TYR A 172 0.22 0.09 5.44
N LEU A 173 0.90 0.96 4.68
CA LEU A 173 1.93 0.54 3.72
C LEU A 173 3.13 -0.11 4.40
N ASN A 174 3.53 0.36 5.59
CA ASN A 174 4.62 -0.25 6.35
C ASN A 174 4.36 -1.72 6.74
N VAL A 175 3.10 -2.11 6.85
CA VAL A 175 2.69 -3.49 7.16
C VAL A 175 2.40 -4.30 5.91
N ASN A 176 1.84 -3.65 4.88
CA ASN A 176 1.24 -4.34 3.74
C ASN A 176 1.96 -4.12 2.39
N ALA A 177 3.01 -3.30 2.35
CA ALA A 177 3.78 -3.01 1.15
C ALA A 177 5.26 -3.38 1.34
N ASP A 178 5.97 -3.63 0.24
CA ASP A 178 7.42 -3.78 0.26
C ASP A 178 8.14 -2.43 0.53
N GLU A 179 9.42 -2.49 0.87
CA GLU A 179 10.22 -1.31 1.23
C GLU A 179 10.33 -0.29 0.08
N GLU A 180 10.33 -0.74 -1.17
CA GLU A 180 10.45 0.11 -2.34
C GLU A 180 9.17 0.92 -2.57
N THR A 181 8.01 0.27 -2.46
CA THR A 181 6.69 0.92 -2.47
C THR A 181 6.55 1.96 -1.35
N GLN A 182 7.02 1.63 -0.14
CA GLN A 182 7.03 2.57 0.99
C GLN A 182 7.93 3.78 0.71
N ALA A 183 9.13 3.55 0.15
CA ALA A 183 10.08 4.60 -0.18
C ALA A 183 9.55 5.54 -1.26
N LEU A 184 8.90 5.00 -2.31
CA LEU A 184 8.26 5.78 -3.37
C LEU A 184 7.12 6.66 -2.83
N PHE A 185 6.23 6.08 -2.02
CA PHE A 185 5.16 6.83 -1.38
C PHE A 185 5.73 7.98 -0.53
N LYS A 186 6.76 7.70 0.28
CA LYS A 186 7.43 8.72 1.08
C LYS A 186 8.07 9.81 0.21
N SER A 187 8.76 9.43 -0.87
CA SER A 187 9.43 10.37 -1.78
C SER A 187 8.43 11.33 -2.42
N GLY A 188 7.25 10.85 -2.83
CA GLY A 188 6.19 11.71 -3.35
C GLY A 188 5.58 12.67 -2.32
N LEU A 189 5.85 12.46 -1.02
CA LEU A 189 5.38 13.31 0.08
C LEU A 189 6.43 14.30 0.62
N ASP A 190 7.70 14.19 0.23
CA ASP A 190 8.77 14.98 0.86
C ASP A 190 8.52 16.51 0.80
N ASN A 191 7.91 16.98 -0.30
CA ASN A 191 7.51 18.38 -0.45
C ASN A 191 6.32 18.77 0.43
N LEU A 192 5.41 17.84 0.71
CA LEU A 192 4.22 18.09 1.52
C LEU A 192 4.61 18.26 3.00
N LEU A 193 5.47 17.37 3.50
CA LEU A 193 5.91 17.38 4.89
C LEU A 193 6.73 18.63 5.24
N THR A 194 7.35 19.26 4.24
CA THR A 194 8.07 20.53 4.42
C THR A 194 7.12 21.74 4.41
N ALA A 195 5.93 21.59 3.83
CA ALA A 195 4.95 22.66 3.62
C ALA A 195 3.83 22.71 4.67
N LEU A 196 3.67 21.63 5.45
CA LEU A 196 2.75 21.53 6.60
C LEU A 196 3.40 22.07 7.87
#